data_AF-A0A972XMY9-F1
#
_entry.id   AF-A0A972XMY9-F1
#
_cell.length_a   1.000
_cell.length_b   1.000
_cell.length_c   1.000
_cell.angle_alpha   90.00
_cell.angle_beta   90.00
_cell.angle_gamma   90.00
#
_symmetry.space_group_name_H-M   'P 1'
#
loop_
_entity.id
_entity.type
_entity.pdbx_description
1 polymer ?
#
loop_
_entity_poly.entity_id
_entity_poly.type
_entity_poly.pdbx_seq_one_letter_code
_entity_poly.pdbx_strand_id
1 'polypeptide(L)'
;MRNFTQFYHDDAWLAENVPADYEFDFGNAERLIRFTGTHPNVSLSRIKAQNWDFDFDPAVLRSKMSLRRKVLQKIADWTGWRIGEYKNYQRI
;
A
#
# COMPACT_ATOMS: atom_id res chain seq x y z
N MET A 1 6.67 2.27 11.84
CA MET A 1 7.64 2.50 10.73
C MET A 1 8.51 3.69 11.10
N ARG A 2 9.85 3.59 11.04
CA ARG A 2 10.69 4.79 11.22
C ARG A 2 10.46 5.75 10.05
N ASN A 3 10.12 6.96 10.43
CA ASN A 3 9.15 7.83 9.80
C ASN A 3 9.65 8.46 8.49
N PHE A 4 8.80 8.63 7.47
CA PHE A 4 9.09 9.45 6.28
C PHE A 4 9.54 10.88 6.66
N THR A 5 9.12 11.35 7.84
CA THR A 5 9.51 12.64 8.41
C THR A 5 11.02 12.80 8.61
N GLN A 6 11.81 11.72 8.69
CA GLN A 6 13.28 11.80 8.82
C GLN A 6 13.99 12.43 7.61
N PHE A 7 13.33 12.47 6.45
CA PHE A 7 13.87 13.13 5.27
C PHE A 7 13.71 14.66 5.31
N TYR A 8 12.95 15.19 6.28
CA TYR A 8 12.57 16.59 6.36
C TYR A 8 12.93 17.27 7.68
N HIS A 9 13.26 16.49 8.73
CA HIS A 9 13.59 16.98 10.07
C HIS A 9 14.76 16.19 10.68
N ASP A 10 15.48 16.83 11.59
CA ASP A 10 16.56 16.20 12.35
C ASP A 10 16.05 15.26 13.46
N ASP A 11 16.96 14.44 14.00
CA ASP A 11 16.64 13.42 15.01
C ASP A 11 16.09 14.02 16.31
N ALA A 12 16.51 15.24 16.68
CA ALA A 12 16.05 15.90 17.89
C ALA A 12 14.58 16.31 17.77
N TRP A 13 14.21 16.89 16.62
CA TRP A 13 12.84 17.25 16.32
C TRP A 13 11.94 16.00 16.28
N LEU A 14 12.40 14.90 15.68
CA LEU A 14 11.64 13.66 15.60
C LEU A 14 11.37 13.05 16.98
N ALA A 15 12.35 13.05 17.87
CA ALA A 15 12.20 12.49 19.22
C ALA A 15 11.15 13.23 20.05
N GLU A 16 10.97 14.53 19.81
CA GLU A 16 9.98 15.36 20.50
C GLU A 16 8.59 15.28 19.83
N ASN A 17 8.53 15.18 18.51
CA ASN A 17 7.28 15.39 17.75
C ASN A 17 6.67 14.10 17.16
N VAL A 18 7.39 12.98 17.15
CA VAL A 18 6.93 11.72 16.56
C VAL A 18 6.93 10.63 17.64
N PRO A 19 5.74 10.07 17.97
CA PRO A 19 5.66 8.92 18.87
C PRO A 19 6.51 7.75 18.37
N ALA A 20 7.21 7.07 19.28
CA ALA A 20 8.06 5.93 18.95
C ALA A 20 7.28 4.74 18.35
N ASP A 21 5.99 4.65 18.68
CA ASP A 21 5.01 3.66 18.23
C ASP A 21 4.16 4.16 17.05
N TYR A 22 4.55 5.25 16.38
CA TYR A 22 3.80 5.74 15.23
C TYR A 22 3.69 4.67 14.13
N GLU A 23 2.46 4.24 13.88
CA GLU A 23 2.07 3.37 12.78
C GLU A 23 1.38 4.17 11.69
N PHE A 24 1.73 3.85 10.45
CA PHE A 24 1.07 4.46 9.30
C PHE A 24 -0.33 3.88 9.15
N ASP A 25 -1.37 4.72 9.13
CA ASP A 25 -2.74 4.29 8.95
C ASP A 25 -3.00 3.87 7.48
N PHE A 26 -3.19 2.57 7.26
CA PHE A 26 -3.57 2.00 5.97
C PHE A 26 -5.08 2.03 5.72
N GLY A 27 -5.87 2.75 6.52
CA GLY A 27 -7.34 2.81 6.48
C GLY A 27 -7.93 3.25 5.13
N ASN A 28 -7.14 3.92 4.29
CA ASN A 28 -7.53 4.31 2.92
C ASN A 28 -7.55 3.14 1.92
N ALA A 29 -6.93 2.00 2.25
CA ALA A 29 -6.94 0.83 1.40
C ALA A 29 -8.22 0.01 1.62
N GLU A 30 -9.02 -0.21 0.58
CA GLU A 30 -10.21 -1.08 0.66
C GLU A 30 -9.94 -2.50 0.13
N ARG A 31 -8.76 -2.73 -0.44
CA ARG A 31 -8.33 -4.02 -1.00
C ARG A 31 -6.82 -4.11 -1.02
N LEU A 32 -6.30 -5.15 -0.38
CA LEU A 32 -4.91 -5.57 -0.48
C LEU A 32 -4.88 -6.99 -1.06
N ILE A 33 -3.91 -7.25 -1.93
CA ILE A 33 -3.69 -8.56 -2.54
C ILE A 33 -2.23 -8.90 -2.36
N ARG A 34 -1.95 -10.17 -2.07
CA ARG A 34 -0.59 -10.68 -2.09
C ARG A 34 0.00 -10.53 -3.49
N PHE A 35 1.14 -9.86 -3.57
CA PHE A 35 1.92 -9.81 -4.80
C PHE A 35 2.51 -11.20 -5.07
N THR A 36 2.23 -11.77 -6.25
CA THR A 36 2.69 -13.09 -6.69
C THR A 36 3.70 -13.03 -7.83
N GLY A 37 4.04 -11.83 -8.30
CA GLY A 37 5.05 -11.63 -9.33
C GLY A 37 6.47 -11.83 -8.81
N THR A 38 7.44 -11.75 -9.73
CA THR A 38 8.86 -11.78 -9.38
C THR A 38 9.38 -10.36 -9.24
N HIS A 39 10.02 -10.05 -8.11
CA HIS A 39 10.71 -8.77 -7.94
C HIS A 39 12.02 -8.75 -8.77
N PRO A 40 12.43 -7.58 -9.30
CA PRO A 40 13.72 -7.45 -9.98
C PRO A 40 14.89 -7.91 -9.09
N ASN A 41 15.89 -8.56 -9.68
CA ASN A 41 17.00 -9.14 -8.92
C ASN A 41 17.74 -8.09 -8.05
N VAL A 42 17.90 -6.88 -8.58
CA VAL A 42 18.56 -5.76 -7.89
C VAL A 42 17.87 -5.31 -6.60
N SER A 43 16.57 -5.60 -6.41
CA SER A 43 15.82 -5.19 -5.21
C SER A 43 15.69 -6.29 -4.15
N LEU A 44 15.99 -7.55 -4.49
CA LEU A 44 15.79 -8.70 -3.60
C LEU A 44 16.60 -8.62 -2.30
N SER A 45 17.84 -8.13 -2.36
CA SER A 45 18.69 -7.97 -1.18
C SER A 45 18.07 -7.02 -0.16
N ARG A 46 17.50 -5.90 -0.63
CA ARG A 46 16.82 -4.92 0.21
C ARG A 46 15.55 -5.49 0.81
N ILE A 47 14.73 -6.20 0.02
CA ILE A 47 13.49 -6.84 0.48
C ILE A 47 13.80 -7.85 1.59
N LYS A 48 14.83 -8.70 1.42
CA LYS A 48 15.23 -9.68 2.43
C LYS A 48 15.77 -9.06 3.71
N ALA A 49 16.36 -7.87 3.63
CA ALA A 49 16.87 -7.14 4.79
C ALA A 49 15.76 -6.39 5.55
N GLN A 50 14.56 -6.25 4.97
CA GLN A 50 13.42 -5.67 5.68
C GLN A 50 12.92 -6.67 6.73
N ASN A 51 12.69 -6.19 7.95
CA ASN A 51 12.04 -6.95 9.02
C ASN A 51 10.68 -6.32 9.34
N TRP A 52 9.80 -6.31 8.34
CA TRP A 52 8.46 -5.75 8.48
C TRP A 52 7.52 -6.79 9.07
N ASP A 53 6.93 -6.47 10.21
CA ASP A 53 5.72 -7.15 10.66
C ASP A 53 4.53 -6.49 9.96
N PHE A 54 3.92 -7.23 9.03
CA PHE A 54 2.77 -6.77 8.26
C PHE A 54 1.69 -7.84 8.34
N ASP A 55 0.92 -7.80 9.42
CA ASP A 55 -0.25 -8.64 9.60
C ASP A 55 -1.52 -7.84 9.31
N PHE A 56 -2.27 -8.28 8.31
CA PHE A 56 -3.48 -7.59 7.89
C PHE A 56 -4.48 -8.58 7.28
N ASP A 57 -5.74 -8.60 7.75
CA ASP A 57 -6.79 -9.47 7.23
C ASP A 57 -7.52 -8.86 6.01
N PRO A 58 -7.32 -9.39 4.78
CA PRO A 58 -7.96 -8.87 3.58
C PRO A 58 -9.50 -8.85 3.63
N ALA A 59 -10.13 -9.73 4.43
CA ALA A 59 -11.57 -9.75 4.60
C ALA A 59 -12.08 -8.48 5.29
N VAL A 60 -11.33 -7.97 6.27
CA VAL A 60 -11.68 -6.75 7.01
C VAL A 60 -11.70 -5.54 6.08
N LEU A 61 -10.75 -5.38 5.15
CA LEU A 61 -10.79 -4.25 4.19
C LEU A 61 -11.93 -4.37 3.21
N ARG A 62 -12.18 -5.59 2.73
CA ARG A 62 -13.24 -5.83 1.77
C ARG A 62 -14.62 -5.54 2.37
N SER A 63 -14.77 -5.61 3.69
CA SER A 63 -15.99 -5.21 4.38
C SER A 63 -16.27 -3.71 4.27
N LYS A 64 -15.24 -2.86 4.33
CA LYS A 64 -15.32 -1.39 4.22
C LYS A 64 -15.72 -0.90 2.81
N MET A 65 -15.49 -1.74 1.79
CA MET A 65 -15.77 -1.39 0.40
C MET A 65 -17.27 -1.31 0.08
N SER A 66 -17.70 -0.19 -0.52
CA SER A 66 -19.09 0.01 -0.98
C SER A 66 -19.51 -1.01 -2.07
N LEU A 67 -20.82 -1.28 -2.19
CA LEU A 67 -21.35 -2.20 -3.20
C LEU A 67 -20.98 -1.77 -4.63
N ARG A 68 -21.11 -0.47 -4.94
CA ARG A 68 -20.71 0.11 -6.23
C ARG A 68 -19.25 -0.23 -6.55
N ARG A 69 -18.36 -0.06 -5.57
CA ARG A 69 -16.93 -0.33 -5.76
C ARG A 69 -16.63 -1.82 -5.90
N LYS A 70 -17.32 -2.69 -5.16
CA LYS A 70 -17.23 -4.15 -5.34
C LYS A 70 -17.59 -4.58 -6.76
N VAL A 71 -18.65 -4.01 -7.35
CA VAL A 71 -19.07 -4.29 -8.73
C VAL A 71 -18.02 -3.81 -9.73
N LEU A 72 -17.58 -2.55 -9.63
CA LEU A 72 -16.54 -2.01 -10.51
C LEU A 72 -15.24 -2.80 -10.44
N GLN A 73 -14.84 -3.22 -9.23
CA GLN A 73 -13.66 -4.04 -9.04
C GLN A 73 -13.80 -5.41 -9.70
N LYS A 74 -14.97 -6.04 -9.62
CA LYS A 74 -15.22 -7.35 -10.25
C LYS A 74 -15.14 -7.27 -11.78
N ILE A 75 -15.68 -6.20 -12.37
CA ILE A 75 -15.56 -5.94 -13.81
C ILE A 75 -14.09 -5.74 -14.19
N ALA A 76 -13.35 -4.95 -13.41
CA ALA A 76 -11.93 -4.70 -13.66
C ALA A 76 -11.07 -5.97 -13.51
N ASP A 77 -11.34 -6.81 -12.52
CA ASP A 77 -10.62 -8.08 -12.33
C ASP A 77 -10.87 -9.06 -13.49
N TRP A 78 -12.06 -9.05 -14.09
CA TRP A 78 -12.40 -9.93 -15.21
C TRP A 78 -11.92 -9.42 -16.57
N THR A 79 -12.09 -8.12 -16.82
CA THR A 79 -11.87 -7.53 -18.15
C THR A 79 -10.53 -6.81 -18.27
N GLY A 80 -9.84 -6.54 -17.15
CA GLY A 80 -8.68 -5.64 -17.10
C GLY A 80 -9.03 -4.17 -17.31
N TRP A 81 -10.31 -3.83 -17.51
CA TRP A 81 -10.76 -2.47 -17.76
C TRP A 81 -11.31 -1.81 -16.50
N ARG A 82 -10.68 -0.69 -16.11
CA ARG A 82 -11.12 0.14 -14.99
C ARG A 82 -12.00 1.28 -15.50
N ILE A 83 -13.32 1.08 -15.41
CA ILE A 83 -14.32 2.03 -15.89
C ILE A 83 -14.19 3.35 -15.10
N GLY A 84 -14.01 4.47 -15.82
CA GLY A 84 -13.90 5.80 -15.23
C GLY A 84 -12.53 6.15 -14.65
N GLU A 85 -11.52 5.29 -14.80
CA GLU A 85 -10.14 5.62 -14.39
C GLU A 85 -9.49 6.53 -15.44
N TYR A 86 -9.02 7.69 -14.99
CA TYR A 86 -8.21 8.58 -15.83
C TYR A 86 -6.83 7.98 -16.09
N LYS A 87 -6.38 8.03 -17.35
CA LYS A 87 -5.06 7.56 -17.77
C LYS A 87 -4.37 8.64 -18.59
N ASN A 88 -3.19 9.06 -18.14
CA ASN A 88 -2.31 9.98 -18.86
C ASN A 88 -0.96 9.30 -19.20
N TYR A 89 -1.03 8.13 -19.82
CA TYR A 89 0.14 7.39 -20.29
C TYR A 89 -0.27 6.46 -21.43
N GLN A 90 0.68 6.18 -22.34
CA GLN A 90 0.54 5.10 -23.32
C GLN A 90 1.28 3.88 -22.78
N ARG A 91 0.66 2.71 -22.89
CA ARG A 91 1.33 1.45 -22.61
C ARG A 91 2.25 1.17 -23.81
N ILE A 92 3.56 1.12 -23.55
CA ILE A 92 4.57 0.65 -24.49
C ILE A 92 4.61 -0.88 -24.42
#